data_AF-A0A2A6BQ36-F1
#
_entry.id   AF-A0A2A6BQ36-F1
#
_cell.length_a   1.000
_cell.length_b   1.000
_cell.length_c   1.000
_cell.angle_alpha   90.00
_cell.angle_beta   90.00
_cell.angle_gamma   90.00
#
_symmetry.space_group_name_H-M   'P 1'
#
loop_
_entity.id
_entity.type
_entity.pdbx_description
1 polymer ?
#
loop_
_entity_poly.entity_id
_entity_poly.type
_entity_poly.pdbx_seq_one_letter_code
_entity_poly.pdbx_strand_id
1 'polypeptide(L)'
;MVLTESALIKEEMRGLQQTVADLRQEIKEMKEKREKMVLPARAIAAARKDVKKMCAYCTKRSHFGIECKTYTSSEQRIKVLTRYGRCLGCFRKSCKNLACGTRCNECGLEGFNQAHCPGEH
;
A
#
# COMPACT_ATOMS: atom_id res chain seq x y z
N MET A 1 -50.29 -35.38 20.68
CA MET A 1 -49.64 -36.14 19.60
C MET A 1 -48.14 -35.96 19.73
N VAL A 2 -47.42 -36.99 20.15
CA VAL A 2 -45.95 -36.96 20.27
C VAL A 2 -45.39 -37.31 18.89
N LEU A 3 -44.65 -36.39 18.27
CA LEU A 3 -43.90 -36.71 17.06
C LEU A 3 -42.83 -37.76 17.42
N THR A 4 -42.73 -38.81 16.62
CA THR A 4 -41.68 -39.82 16.77
C THR A 4 -40.32 -39.16 16.54
N GLU A 5 -39.28 -39.64 17.21
CA GLU A 5 -37.90 -39.12 17.07
C GLU A 5 -37.47 -39.06 15.58
N SER A 6 -37.94 -40.01 14.77
CA SER A 6 -37.70 -40.03 13.31
C SER A 6 -38.34 -38.86 12.55
N ALA A 7 -39.47 -38.33 13.00
CA ALA A 7 -40.12 -37.17 12.38
C ALA A 7 -39.38 -35.87 12.72
N LEU A 8 -38.89 -35.73 13.96
CA LEU A 8 -38.09 -34.58 14.39
C LEU A 8 -36.76 -34.52 13.62
N ILE A 9 -36.07 -35.66 13.48
CA ILE A 9 -34.83 -35.74 12.71
C ILE A 9 -35.03 -35.35 11.24
N LYS A 10 -36.19 -35.70 10.64
CA LYS A 10 -36.50 -35.32 9.24
C LYS A 10 -36.71 -33.82 9.08
N GLU A 11 -37.33 -33.16 10.06
CA GLU A 11 -37.50 -31.70 10.04
C GLU A 11 -36.16 -30.98 10.21
N GLU A 12 -35.32 -31.43 11.14
CA GLU A 12 -33.97 -30.88 11.33
C GLU A 12 -33.10 -31.05 10.09
N MET A 13 -33.14 -32.24 9.46
CA MET A 13 -32.43 -32.50 8.20
C MET A 13 -32.91 -31.60 7.07
N ARG A 14 -34.21 -31.28 7.00
CA ARG A 14 -34.75 -30.34 6.01
C ARG A 14 -34.27 -28.91 6.29
N GLY A 15 -34.24 -28.49 7.54
CA GLY A 15 -33.70 -27.19 7.95
C GLY A 15 -32.22 -27.04 7.59
N LEU A 16 -31.41 -28.05 7.88
CA LEU A 16 -29.99 -28.07 7.53
C LEU A 16 -29.77 -28.05 6.01
N GLN A 17 -30.58 -28.77 5.24
CA GLN A 17 -30.53 -28.74 3.77
C GLN A 17 -30.81 -27.35 3.21
N GLN A 18 -31.76 -26.62 3.79
CA GLN A 18 -32.06 -25.25 3.40
C GLN A 18 -30.90 -24.30 3.72
N THR A 19 -30.36 -24.36 4.94
CA THR A 19 -29.19 -23.55 5.34
C THR A 19 -27.98 -23.80 4.44
N VAL A 20 -27.74 -25.05 4.03
CA VAL A 20 -26.65 -25.38 3.10
C VAL A 20 -26.90 -24.80 1.70
N ALA A 21 -28.15 -24.76 1.23
CA ALA A 21 -28.50 -24.13 -0.04
C ALA A 21 -28.25 -22.62 -0.02
N ASP A 22 -28.66 -21.96 1.06
CA ASP A 22 -28.50 -20.52 1.23
C ASP A 22 -27.01 -20.12 1.31
N LEU A 23 -26.21 -20.85 2.11
CA LEU A 23 -24.76 -20.62 2.20
C LEU A 23 -24.04 -20.83 0.86
N ARG A 24 -24.49 -21.81 0.06
CA ARG A 24 -23.92 -22.03 -1.29
C ARG A 24 -24.20 -20.85 -2.21
N GLN A 25 -25.38 -20.23 -2.10
CA GLN A 25 -25.74 -19.06 -2.87
C GLN A 25 -24.90 -17.84 -2.45
N GLU A 26 -24.76 -17.60 -1.15
CA GLU A 26 -23.92 -16.51 -0.63
C GLU A 26 -22.46 -16.63 -1.07
N ILE A 27 -21.88 -17.86 -1.03
CA ILE A 27 -20.52 -18.11 -1.52
C ILE A 27 -20.38 -17.77 -3.00
N LYS A 28 -21.40 -18.09 -3.82
CA LYS A 28 -21.38 -17.77 -5.26
C LYS A 28 -21.37 -16.26 -5.48
N GLU A 29 -22.24 -15.53 -4.81
CA GLU A 29 -22.31 -14.07 -4.92
C GLU A 29 -21.02 -13.39 -4.44
N MET A 30 -20.44 -13.89 -3.34
CA MET A 30 -19.15 -13.42 -2.81
C MET A 30 -18.01 -13.63 -3.81
N LYS A 31 -17.97 -14.77 -4.50
CA LYS A 31 -16.96 -15.06 -5.54
C LYS A 31 -17.10 -14.11 -6.73
N GLU A 32 -18.31 -13.88 -7.22
CA GLU A 32 -18.56 -12.94 -8.32
C GLU A 32 -18.18 -11.50 -7.96
N LYS A 33 -18.53 -11.05 -6.74
CA LYS A 33 -18.09 -9.73 -6.23
C LYS A 33 -16.58 -9.63 -6.15
N ARG A 34 -15.90 -10.68 -5.65
CA ARG A 34 -14.43 -10.71 -5.57
C ARG A 34 -13.79 -10.66 -6.95
N GLU A 35 -14.31 -11.38 -7.93
CA GLU A 35 -13.79 -11.38 -9.30
C GLU A 35 -13.92 -10.00 -9.96
N LYS A 36 -15.07 -9.34 -9.79
CA LYS A 36 -15.30 -7.96 -10.23
C LYS A 36 -14.33 -6.95 -9.59
N MET A 37 -13.83 -7.20 -8.39
CA MET A 37 -12.86 -6.32 -7.71
C MET A 37 -11.38 -6.66 -8.04
N VAL A 38 -11.07 -7.92 -8.30
CA VAL A 38 -9.68 -8.38 -8.56
C VAL A 38 -9.17 -7.89 -9.93
N LEU A 39 -10.04 -7.82 -10.94
CA LEU A 39 -9.70 -7.35 -12.28
C LEU A 39 -9.22 -5.86 -12.28
N PRO A 40 -9.93 -4.92 -11.65
CA PRO A 40 -9.46 -3.54 -11.46
C PRO A 40 -8.13 -3.46 -10.71
N ALA A 41 -7.96 -4.22 -9.63
CA ALA A 41 -6.76 -4.16 -8.81
C ALA A 41 -5.49 -4.58 -9.58
N ARG A 42 -5.59 -5.62 -10.42
CA ARG A 42 -4.49 -6.08 -11.29
C ARG A 42 -4.16 -5.05 -12.37
N ALA A 43 -5.17 -4.45 -12.99
CA ALA A 43 -4.97 -3.39 -13.99
C ALA A 43 -4.31 -2.14 -13.39
N ILE A 44 -4.71 -1.74 -12.17
CA ILE A 44 -4.08 -0.63 -11.43
C ILE A 44 -2.64 -0.96 -11.04
N ALA A 45 -2.36 -2.20 -10.61
CA ALA A 45 -1.00 -2.64 -10.29
C ALA A 45 -0.10 -2.70 -11.53
N ALA A 46 -0.62 -3.11 -12.69
CA ALA A 46 0.09 -3.11 -13.96
C ALA A 46 0.35 -1.67 -14.45
N ALA A 47 -0.65 -0.78 -14.41
CA ALA A 47 -0.49 0.64 -14.75
C ALA A 47 0.54 1.36 -13.87
N ARG A 48 0.72 0.93 -12.61
CA ARG A 48 1.78 1.43 -11.71
C ARG A 48 3.18 0.97 -12.09
N LYS A 49 3.35 -0.16 -12.80
CA LYS A 49 4.68 -0.63 -13.23
C LYS A 49 5.28 0.27 -14.32
N ASP A 50 4.45 0.97 -15.10
CA ASP A 50 4.89 1.88 -16.17
C ASP A 50 5.05 3.35 -15.74
N VAL A 51 4.75 3.69 -14.48
CA VAL A 51 5.16 4.98 -13.91
C VAL A 51 6.66 4.94 -13.69
N LYS A 52 7.41 5.20 -14.77
CA LYS A 52 8.87 5.33 -14.74
C LYS A 52 9.25 6.21 -13.55
N LYS A 53 10.00 5.62 -12.62
CA LYS A 53 10.33 6.21 -11.34
C LYS A 53 11.15 7.47 -11.60
N MET A 54 10.56 8.62 -11.28
CA MET A 54 11.18 9.92 -11.50
C MET A 54 12.13 10.23 -10.36
N CYS A 55 13.37 10.58 -10.66
CA CYS A 55 14.34 11.03 -9.68
C CYS A 55 13.83 12.30 -8.99
N ALA A 56 13.72 12.29 -7.65
CA ALA A 56 13.22 13.42 -6.87
C ALA A 56 14.12 14.66 -6.95
N TYR A 57 15.39 14.50 -7.35
CA TYR A 57 16.38 15.57 -7.39
C TYR A 57 16.51 16.16 -8.80
N CYS A 58 16.84 15.34 -9.80
CA CYS A 58 17.08 15.83 -11.18
C CYS A 58 15.89 15.67 -12.12
N THR A 59 14.77 15.10 -11.65
CA THR A 59 13.51 14.88 -12.40
C THR A 59 13.60 13.96 -13.62
N LYS A 60 14.76 13.35 -13.87
CA LYS A 60 14.93 12.32 -14.92
C LYS A 60 14.20 11.03 -14.54
N ARG A 61 13.60 10.37 -15.52
CA ARG A 61 12.87 9.09 -15.37
C ARG A 61 13.76 7.84 -15.49
N SER A 62 15.07 8.01 -15.52
CA SER A 62 16.04 6.94 -15.77
C SER A 62 16.57 6.25 -14.52
N HIS A 63 16.37 6.82 -13.33
CA HIS A 63 16.97 6.34 -12.08
C HIS A 63 16.20 6.85 -10.85
N PHE A 64 16.44 6.23 -9.70
CA PHE A 64 15.93 6.70 -8.41
C PHE A 64 16.79 7.80 -7.81
N GLY A 65 16.23 8.54 -6.84
CA GLY A 65 16.98 9.58 -6.11
C GLY A 65 18.32 9.08 -5.55
N ILE A 66 18.36 7.90 -4.94
CA ILE A 66 19.58 7.35 -4.32
C ILE A 66 20.72 7.14 -5.34
N GLU A 67 20.37 6.81 -6.59
CA GLU A 67 21.29 6.56 -7.70
C GLU A 67 21.64 7.85 -8.48
N CYS A 68 21.21 9.01 -7.99
CA CYS A 68 21.38 10.26 -8.72
C CYS A 68 22.85 10.70 -8.75
N LYS A 69 23.45 10.63 -9.95
CA LYS A 69 24.81 11.10 -10.22
C LYS A 69 24.92 12.61 -10.41
N THR A 70 23.81 13.31 -10.60
CA THR A 70 23.79 14.79 -10.74
C THR A 70 23.89 15.50 -9.39
N TYR A 71 23.28 14.91 -8.35
CA TYR A 71 23.30 15.45 -7.00
C TYR A 71 23.82 14.37 -6.06
N THR A 72 25.12 14.36 -5.85
CA THR A 72 25.82 13.29 -5.13
C THR A 72 25.95 13.58 -3.64
N SER A 73 26.06 14.85 -3.23
CA SER A 73 26.16 15.21 -1.82
C SER A 73 24.79 15.39 -1.15
N SER A 74 24.74 15.07 0.14
CA SER A 74 23.56 15.30 0.99
C SER A 74 23.12 16.77 0.94
N GLU A 75 24.07 17.70 1.06
CA GLU A 75 23.82 19.14 1.03
C GLU A 75 23.17 19.61 -0.29
N GLN A 76 23.65 19.13 -1.44
CA GLN A 76 23.06 19.45 -2.74
C GLN A 76 21.63 18.94 -2.85
N ARG A 77 21.38 17.71 -2.37
CA ARG A 77 20.05 17.11 -2.39
C ARG A 77 19.07 17.88 -1.51
N ILE A 78 19.50 18.28 -0.30
CA ILE A 78 18.70 19.12 0.60
C ILE A 78 18.37 20.45 -0.08
N LYS A 79 19.36 21.14 -0.67
CA LYS A 79 19.12 22.42 -1.39
C LYS A 79 18.07 22.28 -2.48
N VAL A 80 18.12 21.21 -3.26
CA VAL A 80 17.14 20.94 -4.32
C VAL A 80 15.73 20.73 -3.75
N LEU A 81 15.59 19.90 -2.71
CA LEU A 81 14.29 19.64 -2.10
C LEU A 81 13.69 20.90 -1.46
N THR A 82 14.50 21.66 -0.74
CA THR A 82 14.10 22.93 -0.14
C THR A 82 13.66 23.94 -1.21
N ARG A 83 14.44 24.09 -2.30
CA ARG A 83 14.10 24.97 -3.43
C ARG A 83 12.73 24.64 -4.04
N TYR A 84 12.38 23.36 -4.10
CA TYR A 84 11.10 22.89 -4.65
C TYR A 84 9.99 22.71 -3.60
N GLY A 85 10.22 23.15 -2.35
CA GLY A 85 9.24 23.05 -1.26
C GLY A 85 8.83 21.60 -0.96
N ARG A 86 9.78 20.66 -1.05
CA ARG A 86 9.57 19.24 -0.79
C ARG A 86 10.11 18.85 0.58
N CYS A 87 9.38 17.97 1.25
CA CYS A 87 9.81 17.40 2.53
C CYS A 87 11.05 16.52 2.38
N LEU A 88 11.99 16.64 3.31
CA LEU A 88 13.23 15.87 3.34
C LEU A 88 13.01 14.39 3.67
N GLY A 89 11.93 14.03 4.36
CA GLY A 89 11.60 12.63 4.65
C GLY A 89 10.87 11.89 3.53
N CYS A 90 9.80 12.48 3.00
CA CYS A 90 8.90 11.81 2.06
C CYS A 90 8.89 12.38 0.63
N PHE A 91 9.66 13.43 0.36
CA PHE A 91 9.75 14.12 -0.94
C PHE A 91 8.45 14.74 -1.47
N ARG A 92 7.35 14.70 -0.71
CA ARG A 92 6.07 15.30 -1.08
C ARG A 92 6.10 16.81 -0.90
N LYS A 93 5.40 17.53 -1.79
CA LYS A 93 5.12 18.95 -1.62
C LYS A 93 4.15 19.15 -0.45
N SER A 94 4.31 20.24 0.28
CA SER A 94 3.35 20.68 1.31
C SER A 94 3.15 19.69 2.48
N CYS A 95 4.08 18.77 2.72
CA CYS A 95 4.05 17.98 3.94
C CYS A 95 4.33 18.90 5.13
N LYS A 96 3.41 18.91 6.11
CA LYS A 96 3.49 19.76 7.31
C LYS A 96 4.07 19.03 8.54
N ASN A 97 4.33 17.73 8.41
CA ASN A 97 4.85 16.95 9.52
C ASN A 97 6.38 17.13 9.59
N LEU A 98 6.85 17.81 10.64
CA LEU A 98 8.27 18.07 10.89
C LEU A 98 9.03 16.77 11.22
N ALA A 99 8.35 15.77 11.81
CA ALA A 99 8.90 14.44 12.04
C ALA A 99 8.72 13.51 10.82
N CYS A 100 8.31 14.03 9.66
CA CYS A 100 8.13 13.21 8.47
C CYS A 100 9.48 12.67 7.99
N GLY A 101 9.60 11.35 7.98
CA GLY A 101 10.82 10.61 7.69
C GLY A 101 10.80 9.33 8.50
N THR A 102 11.66 8.38 8.16
CA THR A 102 11.95 7.26 9.05
C THR A 102 13.06 7.67 9.99
N ARG A 103 13.10 7.09 11.19
CA ARG A 103 14.26 7.23 12.08
C ARG A 103 15.53 6.84 11.31
N CYS A 104 16.51 7.72 11.33
CA CYS A 104 17.80 7.49 10.70
C CYS A 104 18.55 6.37 11.43
N ASN A 105 19.04 5.38 10.69
CA ASN A 105 19.79 4.26 11.28
C ASN A 105 21.21 4.65 11.73
N GLU A 106 21.72 5.80 11.28
CA GLU A 106 23.09 6.26 11.58
C GLU A 106 23.10 7.20 12.78
N CYS A 107 22.30 8.26 12.75
CA CYS A 107 22.30 9.27 13.81
C CYS A 107 21.06 9.19 14.74
N GLY A 108 20.12 8.27 14.49
CA GLY A 108 18.94 8.06 15.34
C GLY A 108 17.86 9.15 15.27
N LEU A 109 18.06 10.20 14.48
CA LEU A 109 17.12 11.34 14.37
C LEU A 109 16.00 11.06 13.34
N GLU A 110 14.87 11.74 13.52
CA GLU A 110 13.72 11.71 12.60
C GLU A 110 13.61 13.03 11.81
N GLY A 111 12.65 13.10 10.87
CA GLY A 111 12.39 14.31 10.08
C GLY A 111 13.13 14.41 8.73
N PHE A 112 13.91 13.40 8.36
CA PHE A 112 14.58 13.33 7.06
C PHE A 112 14.74 11.89 6.56
N ASN A 113 15.03 11.75 5.27
CA ASN A 113 15.40 10.47 4.65
C ASN A 113 16.87 10.15 4.93
N GLN A 114 17.24 8.89 5.11
CA GLN A 114 18.64 8.45 5.36
C GLN A 114 19.66 9.10 4.42
N ALA A 115 19.30 9.33 3.14
CA ALA A 115 20.15 10.01 2.17
C ALA A 115 20.47 11.49 2.49
N HIS A 116 19.89 12.03 3.56
CA HIS A 116 20.05 13.38 4.08
C HIS A 116 20.53 13.38 5.54
N CYS A 117 21.08 12.26 6.02
CA CYS A 117 21.69 12.19 7.34
C CYS A 117 22.73 13.32 7.50
N PRO A 118 22.66 14.10 8.60
CA PRO A 118 23.66 15.12 8.91
C PRO A 118 24.91 14.53 9.59
N GLY A 119 24.87 13.26 10.02
CA GLY A 119 26.05 12.54 10.48
C GLY A 119 26.98 12.31 9.29
N GLU A 120 28.21 12.79 9.39
CA GLU A 120 29.20 12.74 8.31
C GLU A 120 29.45 11.30 7.84
N HIS A 121 29.51 11.13 6.52
CA HIS A 121 30.04 9.95 5.83
C HIS A 121 31.39 10.30 5.21
#